data_AF-A0A1G1M7R4-F1
#
_entry.id   AF-A0A1G1M7R4-F1
#
_cell.length_a   1.000
_cell.length_b   1.000
_cell.length_c   1.000
_cell.angle_alpha   90.00
_cell.angle_beta   90.00
_cell.angle_gamma   90.00
#
_symmetry.space_group_name_H-M   'P 1'
#
loop_
_entity.id
_entity.type
_entity.pdbx_description
1 polymer ?
#
loop_
_entity_poly.entity_id
_entity_poly.type
_entity_poly.pdbx_seq_one_letter_code
_entity_poly.pdbx_strand_id
1 'polypeptide(L)'
;MWLTKRLEFCASHRYHNPAWPDQRNQAVFGKCNNLHGHGHNYLLEVTVAGAVDPVTGMVVNLYDLKQVLEQVLVEFDHKNLQEDTPYFAGRIPTTENLAVVLWDRISKQLQGACLTTLRLFEEEDLSVDYEGRRVGNAAEVCLTRRYRFAAAHRLHTEALSEPENRRVFGKCNNPNGHGHNYTLEVTVRGEIVPETG
;
A
#
# COMPACT_ATOMS: atom_id res chain seq x y z
N MET A 1 -14.86 2.49 17.61
CA MET A 1 -13.60 3.27 17.48
C MET A 1 -12.62 2.46 16.63
N TRP A 2 -11.69 3.12 15.94
CA TRP A 2 -10.68 2.46 15.10
C TRP A 2 -9.28 2.61 15.70
N LEU A 3 -8.44 1.61 15.47
CA LEU A 3 -7.04 1.60 15.89
C LEU A 3 -6.20 1.04 14.77
N THR A 4 -5.10 1.72 14.44
CA THR A 4 -4.14 1.27 13.42
C THR A 4 -2.81 0.91 14.06
N LYS A 5 -2.30 -0.28 13.76
CA LYS A 5 -0.96 -0.74 14.14
C LYS A 5 -0.07 -0.85 12.90
N ARG A 6 1.19 -0.43 13.02
CA ARG A 6 2.19 -0.52 11.96
C ARG A 6 3.28 -1.54 12.34
N LEU A 7 3.69 -2.36 11.38
CA LEU A 7 4.79 -3.32 11.48
C LEU A 7 5.54 -3.39 10.15
N GLU A 8 6.80 -3.81 10.20
CA GLU A 8 7.65 -3.99 9.02
C GLU A 8 8.07 -5.46 8.92
N PHE A 9 8.28 -5.94 7.70
CA PHE A 9 8.89 -7.23 7.40
C PHE A 9 9.62 -7.18 6.06
N CYS A 10 10.62 -8.02 5.87
CA CYS A 10 11.41 -8.07 4.64
C CYS A 10 11.11 -9.36 3.89
N ALA A 11 10.83 -9.30 2.60
CA ALA A 11 10.64 -10.52 1.80
C ALA A 11 11.12 -10.33 0.35
N SER A 12 11.47 -11.44 -0.29
CA SER A 12 11.85 -11.51 -1.70
C SER A 12 10.82 -12.24 -2.53
N HIS A 13 10.72 -11.92 -3.82
CA HIS A 13 9.77 -12.51 -4.75
C HIS A 13 10.11 -12.27 -6.22
N ARG A 14 9.35 -12.91 -7.10
CA ARG A 14 9.41 -12.74 -8.55
C ARG A 14 8.00 -12.76 -9.16
N TYR A 15 7.69 -11.77 -9.98
CA TYR A 15 6.45 -11.77 -10.76
C TYR A 15 6.66 -12.62 -12.00
N HIS A 16 6.08 -13.82 -12.00
CA HIS A 16 6.22 -14.77 -13.08
C HIS A 16 4.97 -15.65 -13.20
N ASN A 17 4.40 -15.71 -14.40
CA ASN A 17 3.33 -16.64 -14.75
C ASN A 17 3.92 -17.82 -15.54
N PRO A 18 3.95 -19.04 -14.96
CA PRO A 18 4.57 -20.22 -15.59
C PRO A 18 3.80 -20.71 -16.83
N ALA A 19 2.56 -20.28 -17.04
CA ALA A 19 1.77 -20.62 -18.22
C ALA A 19 2.11 -19.74 -19.44
N TRP A 20 2.97 -18.74 -19.29
CA TRP A 20 3.31 -17.79 -20.35
C TRP A 20 4.73 -17.98 -20.87
N PRO A 21 4.98 -17.67 -22.17
CA PRO A 21 6.34 -17.60 -22.68
C PRO A 21 7.11 -16.46 -22.02
N ASP A 22 8.44 -16.59 -21.92
CA ASP A 22 9.32 -15.62 -21.27
C ASP A 22 9.16 -14.20 -21.81
N GLN A 23 8.97 -14.04 -23.12
CA GLN A 23 8.76 -12.74 -23.75
C GLN A 23 7.51 -12.03 -23.20
N ARG A 24 6.42 -12.77 -22.94
CA ARG A 24 5.20 -12.20 -22.37
C ARG A 24 5.40 -11.84 -20.91
N ASN A 25 6.04 -12.71 -20.12
CA ASN A 25 6.39 -12.40 -18.73
C ASN A 25 7.25 -11.13 -18.66
N GLN A 26 8.23 -10.99 -19.55
CA GLN A 26 9.08 -9.81 -19.61
C GLN A 26 8.30 -8.55 -20.00
N ALA A 27 7.37 -8.65 -20.95
CA ALA A 27 6.55 -7.51 -21.39
C ALA A 27 5.57 -7.02 -20.33
N VAL A 28 5.01 -7.93 -19.53
CA VAL A 28 4.00 -7.61 -18.49
C VAL A 28 4.66 -7.18 -17.19
N PHE A 29 5.63 -7.94 -16.69
CA PHE A 29 6.20 -7.74 -15.36
C PHE A 29 7.54 -6.99 -15.36
N GLY A 30 8.17 -6.82 -16.53
CA GLY A 30 9.39 -6.04 -16.68
C GLY A 30 10.49 -6.47 -15.70
N LYS A 31 10.98 -5.52 -14.90
CA LYS A 31 12.05 -5.75 -13.91
C LYS A 31 11.64 -6.73 -12.81
N CYS A 32 10.35 -6.81 -12.48
CA CYS A 32 9.85 -7.69 -11.41
C CYS A 32 9.90 -9.19 -11.79
N ASN A 33 10.10 -9.51 -13.07
CA ASN A 33 10.32 -10.89 -13.57
C ASN A 33 11.80 -11.32 -13.59
N ASN A 34 12.71 -10.57 -12.94
CA ASN A 34 14.12 -10.98 -12.83
C ASN A 34 14.23 -12.44 -12.38
N LEU A 35 15.06 -13.25 -13.06
CA LEU A 35 15.15 -14.70 -12.83
C LEU A 35 15.48 -15.04 -11.37
N HIS A 36 16.34 -14.23 -10.75
CA HIS A 36 16.76 -14.39 -9.35
C HIS A 36 15.90 -13.60 -8.36
N GLY A 37 14.76 -13.07 -8.82
CA GLY A 37 13.84 -12.27 -8.01
C GLY A 37 14.39 -10.89 -7.63
N HIS A 38 13.69 -10.26 -6.70
CA HIS A 38 14.04 -9.01 -6.03
C HIS A 38 13.38 -9.03 -4.65
N GLY A 39 13.54 -8.00 -3.83
CA GLY A 39 12.91 -7.95 -2.52
C GLY A 39 12.67 -6.55 -2.02
N HIS A 40 11.85 -6.47 -0.98
CA HIS A 40 11.31 -5.24 -0.43
C HIS A 40 11.29 -5.28 1.10
N ASN A 41 11.40 -4.10 1.70
CA ASN A 41 11.11 -3.89 3.10
C ASN A 41 9.67 -3.38 3.18
N TYR A 42 8.74 -4.30 3.39
CA TYR A 42 7.32 -4.01 3.42
C TYR A 42 6.95 -3.29 4.72
N LEU A 43 6.06 -2.30 4.62
CA LEU A 43 5.39 -1.70 5.76
C LEU A 43 3.92 -2.11 5.72
N LEU A 44 3.43 -2.75 6.78
CA LEU A 44 2.05 -3.15 6.94
C LEU A 44 1.35 -2.27 7.97
N GLU A 45 0.27 -1.61 7.56
CA GLU A 45 -0.68 -0.97 8.47
C GLU A 45 -1.93 -1.85 8.60
N VAL A 46 -2.29 -2.16 9.84
CA VAL A 46 -3.45 -2.96 10.19
C VAL A 46 -4.41 -2.12 10.98
N THR A 47 -5.58 -1.83 10.39
CA THR A 47 -6.65 -1.11 11.06
C THR A 47 -7.72 -2.09 11.54
N VAL A 48 -8.04 -2.01 12.83
CA VAL A 48 -9.08 -2.78 13.48
C VAL A 48 -10.15 -1.86 14.07
N ALA A 49 -11.36 -2.36 14.17
CA ALA A 49 -12.49 -1.66 14.78
C ALA A 49 -13.18 -2.52 15.84
N GLY A 50 -13.69 -1.85 16.87
CA GLY A 50 -14.45 -2.48 17.93
C GLY A 50 -15.07 -1.45 18.89
N ALA A 51 -15.84 -1.96 19.84
CA ALA A 51 -16.34 -1.18 20.96
C ALA A 51 -15.18 -0.84 21.91
N VAL A 52 -15.24 0.33 22.53
CA VAL A 52 -14.28 0.67 23.60
C VAL A 52 -14.76 -0.05 24.86
N ASP A 53 -13.92 -0.92 25.40
CA ASP A 53 -14.20 -1.60 26.66
C ASP A 53 -14.31 -0.54 27.78
N PRO A 54 -15.42 -0.53 28.57
CA PRO A 54 -15.70 0.54 29.52
C PRO A 54 -14.79 0.52 30.76
N VAL A 55 -14.06 -0.57 31.01
CA VAL A 55 -13.17 -0.73 32.15
C VAL A 55 -11.75 -0.33 31.78
N THR A 56 -11.27 -0.80 30.63
CA THR A 56 -9.89 -0.63 30.16
C THR A 56 -9.72 0.57 29.24
N GLY A 57 -10.80 1.08 28.63
CA GLY A 57 -10.74 2.16 27.65
C GLY A 57 -10.13 1.77 26.30
N MET A 58 -9.98 0.47 26.02
CA MET A 58 -9.33 -0.04 24.81
C MET A 58 -10.34 -0.64 23.83
N VAL A 59 -10.07 -0.51 22.53
CA VAL A 59 -10.80 -1.25 21.48
C VAL A 59 -10.35 -2.71 21.43
N VAL A 60 -9.03 -2.90 21.50
CA VAL A 60 -8.35 -4.18 21.59
C VAL A 60 -7.09 -3.95 22.42
N ASN A 61 -6.65 -4.96 23.15
CA ASN A 61 -5.36 -4.89 23.82
C ASN A 61 -4.24 -4.80 22.77
N LEU A 62 -3.45 -3.73 22.83
CA LEU A 62 -2.36 -3.47 21.89
C LEU A 62 -1.24 -4.51 21.95
N TYR A 63 -1.02 -5.12 23.12
CA TYR A 63 -0.05 -6.19 23.28
C TYR A 63 -0.50 -7.44 22.52
N ASP A 64 -1.75 -7.86 22.72
CA ASP A 64 -2.31 -9.05 22.08
C ASP A 64 -2.40 -8.87 20.57
N LEU A 65 -2.84 -7.69 20.10
CA LEU A 65 -2.84 -7.37 18.67
C LEU A 65 -1.43 -7.48 18.08
N LYS A 66 -0.41 -6.94 18.76
CA LYS A 66 0.97 -7.03 18.29
C LYS A 66 1.42 -8.49 18.17
N GLN A 67 1.12 -9.34 19.16
CA GLN A 67 1.50 -10.76 19.13
C GLN A 67 0.85 -11.51 17.97
N VAL A 68 -0.44 -11.29 17.71
CA VAL A 68 -1.14 -11.88 16.56
C VAL A 68 -0.49 -11.47 15.24
N LEU A 69 -0.14 -10.19 15.10
CA LEU A 69 0.48 -9.68 13.88
C LEU A 69 1.90 -10.23 13.70
N GLU A 70 2.72 -10.27 14.74
CA GLU A 70 4.07 -10.86 14.69
C GLU A 70 4.03 -12.36 14.38
N GLN A 71 3.05 -13.10 14.94
CA GLN A 71 2.86 -14.52 14.65
C GLN A 71 2.48 -14.79 13.19
N VAL A 72 1.76 -13.88 12.53
CA VAL A 72 1.53 -13.97 11.08
C VAL A 72 2.80 -13.59 10.31
N LEU A 73 3.43 -12.46 10.67
CA LEU A 73 4.55 -11.92 9.90
C LEU A 73 5.80 -12.81 9.93
N VAL A 74 6.01 -13.61 10.98
CA VAL A 74 7.13 -14.59 11.02
C VAL A 74 7.07 -15.61 9.88
N GLU A 75 5.90 -15.83 9.27
CA GLU A 75 5.75 -16.71 8.11
C GLU A 75 6.29 -16.08 6.81
N PHE A 76 6.49 -14.75 6.80
CA PHE A 76 6.88 -13.97 5.60
C PHE A 76 8.21 -13.23 5.79
N ASP A 77 8.57 -12.88 7.02
CA ASP A 77 9.77 -12.12 7.31
C ASP A 77 11.05 -12.92 7.01
N HIS A 78 11.97 -12.27 6.30
CA HIS A 78 13.19 -12.84 5.75
C HIS A 78 12.97 -14.10 4.88
N LYS A 79 11.85 -14.15 4.14
CA LYS A 79 11.49 -15.26 3.26
C LYS A 79 11.49 -14.88 1.78
N ASN A 80 11.64 -15.88 0.93
CA ASN A 80 11.13 -15.82 -0.43
C ASN A 80 9.63 -16.20 -0.42
N LEU A 81 8.77 -15.29 -0.87
CA LEU A 81 7.31 -15.48 -0.81
C LEU A 81 6.86 -16.74 -1.57
N GLN A 82 7.46 -17.06 -2.70
CA GLN A 82 7.07 -18.20 -3.52
C GLN A 82 7.72 -19.51 -3.07
N GLU A 83 8.99 -19.47 -2.71
CA GLU A 83 9.77 -20.68 -2.41
C GLU A 83 9.61 -21.15 -0.95
N ASP A 84 9.48 -20.21 -0.02
CA ASP A 84 9.46 -20.54 1.42
C ASP A 84 8.04 -20.54 2.02
N THR A 85 7.01 -20.12 1.27
CA THR A 85 5.63 -20.07 1.76
C THR A 85 4.66 -20.84 0.86
N PRO A 86 3.61 -21.46 1.42
CA PRO A 86 2.65 -22.23 0.63
C PRO A 86 1.59 -21.36 -0.07
N TYR A 87 1.58 -20.05 0.20
CA TYR A 87 0.44 -19.18 -0.11
C TYR A 87 0.39 -18.74 -1.58
N PHE A 88 1.52 -18.81 -2.28
CA PHE A 88 1.66 -18.33 -3.65
C PHE A 88 1.67 -19.46 -4.70
N ALA A 89 1.32 -20.69 -4.31
CA ALA A 89 1.07 -21.76 -5.25
C ALA A 89 -0.11 -21.40 -6.17
N GLY A 90 0.17 -21.19 -7.47
CA GLY A 90 -0.84 -20.86 -8.48
C GLY A 90 -1.30 -19.40 -8.50
N ARG A 91 -0.61 -18.49 -7.79
CA ARG A 91 -0.86 -17.04 -7.88
C ARG A 91 0.46 -16.26 -7.87
N ILE A 92 0.47 -15.11 -8.50
CA ILE A 92 1.66 -14.25 -8.58
C ILE A 92 1.76 -13.45 -7.27
N PRO A 93 2.95 -13.30 -6.65
CA PRO A 93 3.09 -12.63 -5.36
C PRO A 93 3.01 -11.10 -5.46
N THR A 94 2.07 -10.55 -6.24
CA THR A 94 1.84 -9.10 -6.34
C THR A 94 1.49 -8.51 -4.97
N THR A 95 1.73 -7.21 -4.77
CA THR A 95 1.34 -6.50 -3.54
C THR A 95 -0.14 -6.74 -3.20
N GLU A 96 -0.99 -6.78 -4.24
CA GLU A 96 -2.41 -7.06 -4.16
C GLU A 96 -2.69 -8.46 -3.60
N ASN A 97 -2.07 -9.49 -4.18
CA ASN A 97 -2.23 -10.86 -3.71
C ASN A 97 -1.65 -11.07 -2.31
N LEU A 98 -0.52 -10.44 -1.98
CA LEU A 98 0.08 -10.48 -0.65
C LEU A 98 -0.83 -9.83 0.39
N ALA A 99 -1.46 -8.69 0.09
CA ALA A 99 -2.44 -8.05 0.97
C ALA A 99 -3.63 -8.96 1.27
N VAL A 100 -4.15 -9.68 0.27
CA VAL A 100 -5.23 -10.67 0.45
C VAL A 100 -4.77 -11.85 1.31
N VAL A 101 -3.57 -12.38 1.09
CA VAL A 101 -3.02 -13.47 1.90
C VAL A 101 -2.86 -13.02 3.36
N LEU A 102 -2.27 -11.85 3.60
CA LEU A 102 -2.11 -11.29 4.96
C LEU A 102 -3.46 -11.07 5.63
N TRP A 103 -4.46 -10.57 4.90
CA TRP A 103 -5.84 -10.44 5.39
C TRP A 103 -6.40 -11.77 5.87
N ASP A 104 -6.31 -12.81 5.05
CA ASP A 104 -6.84 -14.12 5.37
C ASP A 104 -6.12 -14.75 6.57
N ARG A 105 -4.81 -14.49 6.74
CA ARG A 105 -4.03 -14.97 7.90
C ARG A 105 -4.37 -14.22 9.18
N ILE A 106 -4.41 -12.88 9.13
CA ILE A 106 -4.67 -12.01 10.29
C ILE A 106 -6.11 -12.20 10.77
N SER A 107 -7.09 -12.17 9.86
CA SER A 107 -8.51 -12.28 10.21
C SER A 107 -8.85 -13.60 10.93
N LYS A 108 -8.15 -14.70 10.63
CA LYS A 108 -8.33 -16.01 11.30
C LYS A 108 -7.81 -16.04 12.73
N GLN A 109 -6.84 -15.18 13.07
CA GLN A 109 -6.20 -15.16 14.39
C GLN A 109 -6.69 -14.01 15.26
N LEU A 110 -7.29 -12.98 14.66
CA LEU A 110 -7.78 -11.80 15.38
C LEU A 110 -9.02 -12.15 16.23
N GLN A 111 -8.99 -11.74 17.50
CA GLN A 111 -10.09 -11.90 18.44
C GLN A 111 -10.41 -10.56 19.12
N GLY A 112 -11.68 -10.37 19.49
CA GLY A 112 -12.13 -9.17 20.23
C GLY A 112 -12.22 -7.88 19.40
N ALA A 113 -11.78 -7.88 18.15
CA ALA A 113 -11.94 -6.77 17.21
C ALA A 113 -12.15 -7.28 15.79
N CYS A 114 -12.70 -6.42 14.92
CA CYS A 114 -12.86 -6.70 13.50
C CYS A 114 -11.72 -6.05 12.72
N LEU A 115 -11.08 -6.81 11.84
CA LEU A 115 -10.16 -6.25 10.85
C LEU A 115 -10.96 -5.43 9.84
N THR A 116 -10.57 -4.17 9.60
CA THR A 116 -11.29 -3.28 8.68
C THR A 116 -10.51 -2.94 7.43
N THR A 117 -9.21 -2.67 7.57
CA THR A 117 -8.36 -2.25 6.45
C THR A 117 -6.95 -2.75 6.68
N LEU A 118 -6.36 -3.38 5.68
CA LEU A 118 -4.92 -3.56 5.56
C LEU A 118 -4.41 -2.60 4.51
N ARG A 119 -3.37 -1.85 4.83
CA ARG A 119 -2.57 -1.10 3.86
C ARG A 119 -1.17 -1.70 3.84
N LEU A 120 -0.78 -2.25 2.70
CA LEU A 120 0.53 -2.83 2.49
C LEU A 120 1.34 -1.92 1.56
N PHE A 121 2.45 -1.40 2.06
CA PHE A 121 3.42 -0.68 1.26
C PHE A 121 4.49 -1.64 0.77
N GLU A 122 4.62 -1.78 -0.55
CA GLU A 122 5.76 -2.46 -1.17
C GLU A 122 6.97 -1.52 -1.25
N GLU A 123 6.70 -0.25 -1.54
CA GLU A 123 7.68 0.84 -1.53
C GLU A 123 7.07 2.04 -0.81
N GLU A 124 7.87 3.07 -0.50
CA GLU A 124 7.36 4.30 0.12
C GLU A 124 6.26 4.96 -0.75
N ASP A 125 6.31 4.76 -2.06
CA ASP A 125 5.42 5.38 -3.04
C ASP A 125 4.48 4.38 -3.73
N LEU A 126 4.41 3.12 -3.27
CA LEU A 126 3.51 2.09 -3.78
C LEU A 126 2.83 1.35 -2.64
N SER A 127 1.50 1.42 -2.60
CA SER A 127 0.72 0.73 -1.58
C SER A 127 -0.57 0.13 -2.13
N VAL A 128 -1.03 -0.94 -1.48
CA VAL A 128 -2.34 -1.54 -1.71
C VAL A 128 -3.16 -1.47 -0.44
N ASP A 129 -4.39 -0.99 -0.56
CA ASP A 129 -5.42 -1.09 0.46
C ASP A 129 -6.36 -2.26 0.15
N TYR A 130 -6.61 -3.09 1.15
CA TYR A 130 -7.60 -4.14 1.10
C TYR A 130 -8.51 -4.10 2.33
N GLU A 131 -9.82 -4.14 2.08
CA GLU A 131 -10.88 -4.05 3.10
C GLU A 131 -11.70 -5.34 3.18
N GLY A 132 -11.16 -6.47 2.71
CA GLY A 132 -11.89 -7.75 2.68
C GLY A 132 -13.01 -7.82 1.63
N ARG A 133 -13.10 -6.84 0.72
CA ARG A 133 -14.16 -6.76 -0.30
C ARG A 133 -13.88 -7.73 -1.45
N ARG A 134 -14.92 -8.41 -1.91
CA ARG A 134 -14.86 -9.29 -3.09
C ARG A 134 -15.99 -8.98 -4.06
N VAL A 135 -15.70 -9.06 -5.35
CA VAL A 135 -16.67 -9.02 -6.44
C VAL A 135 -16.68 -10.40 -7.08
N GLY A 136 -17.76 -11.15 -6.88
CA GLY A 136 -17.77 -12.59 -7.17
C GLY A 136 -16.66 -13.31 -6.38
N ASN A 137 -15.77 -13.97 -7.09
CA ASN A 137 -14.62 -14.66 -6.49
C ASN A 137 -13.34 -13.80 -6.44
N ALA A 138 -13.30 -12.65 -7.12
CA ALA A 138 -12.12 -11.79 -7.15
C ALA A 138 -12.08 -10.85 -5.95
N ALA A 139 -10.89 -10.64 -5.38
CA ALA A 139 -10.69 -9.61 -4.37
C ALA A 139 -10.64 -8.25 -5.05
N GLU A 140 -11.30 -7.25 -4.46
CA GLU A 140 -11.26 -5.86 -4.92
C GLU A 140 -10.34 -5.06 -4.00
N VAL A 141 -9.35 -4.39 -4.59
CA VAL A 141 -8.30 -3.65 -3.88
C VAL A 141 -8.20 -2.23 -4.41
N CYS A 142 -7.54 -1.34 -3.64
CA CYS A 142 -7.14 -0.02 -4.10
C CYS A 142 -5.61 0.05 -4.19
N LEU A 143 -5.07 0.19 -5.39
CA LEU A 143 -3.64 0.39 -5.63
C LEU A 143 -3.34 1.89 -5.70
N THR A 144 -2.40 2.37 -4.90
CA THR A 144 -1.97 3.76 -4.86
C THR A 144 -0.50 3.90 -5.24
N ARG A 145 -0.21 4.74 -6.24
CA ARG A 145 1.16 5.19 -6.54
C ARG A 145 1.29 6.68 -6.24
N ARG A 146 2.40 7.05 -5.60
CA ARG A 146 2.74 8.43 -5.26
C ARG A 146 3.85 8.94 -6.16
N TYR A 147 3.70 10.16 -6.65
CA TYR A 147 4.67 10.84 -7.50
C TYR A 147 5.07 12.15 -6.86
N ARG A 148 6.35 12.48 -6.95
CA ARG A 148 6.88 13.77 -6.48
C ARG A 148 7.44 14.53 -7.66
N PHE A 149 7.10 15.80 -7.77
CA PHE A 149 7.68 16.68 -8.78
C PHE A 149 7.86 18.09 -8.22
N ALA A 150 8.84 18.81 -8.75
CA ALA A 150 9.03 20.21 -8.44
C ALA A 150 8.52 21.06 -9.60
N ALA A 151 7.77 22.11 -9.30
CA ALA A 151 7.33 23.08 -10.30
C ALA A 151 7.40 24.49 -9.72
N ALA A 152 7.69 25.45 -10.58
CA ALA A 152 7.67 26.87 -10.23
C ALA A 152 6.36 27.51 -10.67
N HIS A 153 5.88 28.45 -9.87
CA HIS A 153 4.69 29.23 -10.19
C HIS A 153 4.80 30.67 -9.69
N ARG A 154 3.87 31.50 -10.16
CA ARG A 154 3.66 32.86 -9.69
C ARG A 154 2.16 33.05 -9.47
N LEU A 155 1.79 33.54 -8.30
CA LEU A 155 0.42 33.98 -8.04
C LEU A 155 0.31 35.43 -8.50
N HIS A 156 -0.44 35.64 -9.59
CA HIS A 156 -0.65 36.94 -10.23
C HIS A 156 -1.99 36.94 -10.96
N THR A 157 -2.65 38.10 -11.02
CA THR A 157 -3.83 38.30 -11.87
C THR A 157 -3.78 39.64 -12.57
N GLU A 158 -4.14 39.66 -13.85
CA GLU A 158 -4.24 40.88 -14.66
C GLU A 158 -5.38 41.81 -14.20
N ALA A 159 -6.31 41.30 -13.39
CA ALA A 159 -7.41 42.08 -12.84
C ALA A 159 -7.01 43.04 -11.70
N LEU A 160 -5.77 42.95 -11.20
CA LEU A 160 -5.25 43.80 -10.11
C LEU A 160 -4.03 44.59 -10.61
N SER A 161 -3.83 45.79 -10.09
CA SER A 161 -2.59 46.52 -10.32
C SER A 161 -1.39 45.81 -9.68
N GLU A 162 -0.15 46.18 -10.05
CA GLU A 162 1.03 45.58 -9.43
C GLU A 162 1.11 45.75 -7.91
N PRO A 163 0.85 46.95 -7.33
CA PRO A 163 0.85 47.11 -5.88
C PRO A 163 -0.21 46.25 -5.20
N GLU A 164 -1.39 46.11 -5.80
CA GLU A 164 -2.47 45.26 -5.29
C GLU A 164 -2.10 43.78 -5.36
N ASN A 165 -1.54 43.32 -6.48
CA ASN A 165 -1.01 41.97 -6.62
C ASN A 165 0.09 41.68 -5.57
N ARG A 166 1.02 42.61 -5.35
CA ARG A 166 2.05 42.48 -4.30
C ARG A 166 1.43 42.45 -2.90
N ARG A 167 0.38 43.23 -2.64
CA ARG A 167 -0.34 43.23 -1.36
C ARG A 167 -1.08 41.91 -1.12
N VAL A 168 -1.76 41.37 -2.14
CA VAL A 168 -2.61 40.17 -2.03
C VAL A 168 -1.79 38.90 -1.99
N PHE A 169 -0.87 38.72 -2.94
CA PHE A 169 -0.13 37.47 -3.13
C PHE A 169 1.27 37.50 -2.51
N GLY A 170 1.72 38.66 -2.01
CA GLY A 170 2.99 38.79 -1.30
C GLY A 170 4.19 38.27 -2.10
N LYS A 171 5.03 37.47 -1.42
CA LYS A 171 6.24 36.87 -2.02
C LYS A 171 5.92 35.91 -3.17
N CYS A 172 4.70 35.37 -3.23
CA CYS A 172 4.28 34.46 -4.29
C CYS A 172 4.02 35.19 -5.63
N ASN A 173 3.92 36.53 -5.64
CA ASN A 173 3.85 37.35 -6.86
C ASN A 173 5.24 37.79 -7.36
N ASN A 174 6.33 37.15 -6.92
CA ASN A 174 7.65 37.38 -7.51
C ASN A 174 7.57 37.22 -9.05
N PRO A 175 7.97 38.22 -9.86
CA PRO A 175 7.95 38.13 -11.32
C PRO A 175 8.71 36.93 -11.88
N ASN A 176 9.76 36.48 -11.19
CA ASN A 176 10.54 35.31 -11.55
C ASN A 176 9.97 33.99 -11.00
N GLY A 177 8.81 34.04 -10.34
CA GLY A 177 8.16 32.90 -9.68
C GLY A 177 8.91 32.41 -8.45
N HIS A 178 8.48 31.24 -7.95
CA HIS A 178 9.13 30.46 -6.91
C HIS A 178 8.77 28.98 -7.07
N GLY A 179 9.67 28.09 -6.65
CA GLY A 179 9.49 26.64 -6.71
C GLY A 179 8.72 26.09 -5.50
N HIS A 180 7.97 25.04 -5.74
CA HIS A 180 7.40 24.15 -4.72
C HIS A 180 7.66 22.70 -5.08
N ASN A 181 7.64 21.85 -4.06
CA ASN A 181 7.59 20.40 -4.22
C ASN A 181 6.14 19.97 -4.08
N TYR A 182 5.66 19.20 -5.05
CA TYR A 182 4.32 18.66 -5.10
C TYR A 182 4.37 17.15 -4.92
N THR A 183 3.33 16.62 -4.28
CA THR A 183 3.07 15.20 -4.18
C THR A 183 1.73 14.92 -4.83
N LEU A 184 1.71 14.05 -5.82
CA LEU A 184 0.51 13.55 -6.48
C LEU A 184 0.32 12.09 -6.08
N GLU A 185 -0.82 11.76 -5.49
CA GLU A 185 -1.22 10.38 -5.22
C GLU A 185 -2.31 9.97 -6.21
N VAL A 186 -2.11 8.85 -6.88
CA VAL A 186 -3.06 8.27 -7.83
C VAL A 186 -3.50 6.93 -7.28
N THR A 187 -4.79 6.82 -6.98
CA THR A 187 -5.40 5.57 -6.51
C THR A 187 -6.34 5.03 -7.56
N VAL A 188 -6.17 3.76 -7.91
CA VAL A 188 -7.10 2.99 -8.75
C VAL A 188 -7.74 1.89 -7.92
N ARG A 189 -9.00 1.58 -8.19
CA ARG A 189 -9.76 0.52 -7.52
C ARG A 189 -10.23 -0.50 -8.54
N GLY A 190 -10.03 -1.78 -8.25
CA GLY A 190 -10.40 -2.84 -9.17
C GLY A 190 -10.21 -4.23 -8.60
N GLU A 191 -10.64 -5.22 -9.38
CA GLU A 191 -10.48 -6.64 -9.09
C GLU A 191 -9.08 -7.12 -9.46
N ILE A 192 -8.50 -8.01 -8.64
CA ILE A 192 -7.25 -8.69 -8.96
C ILE A 192 -7.48 -9.60 -10.16
N VAL A 193 -6.67 -9.43 -11.21
CA VAL A 193 -6.75 -10.24 -12.43
C VAL A 193 -5.90 -11.51 -12.23
N PRO A 194 -6.48 -12.72 -12.27
CA PRO A 194 -5.76 -13.95 -11.89
C PRO A 194 -4.45 -14.18 -12.64
N GLU A 195 -4.38 -13.79 -13.91
CA GLU A 195 -3.21 -14.05 -14.75
C GLU A 195 -2.05 -13.08 -14.53
N THR A 196 -2.31 -11.89 -13.98
CA THR A 196 -1.30 -10.83 -13.72
C THR A 196 -1.09 -10.55 -12.25
N GLY A 197 -2.02 -10.97 -11.40
CA GLY A 197 -2.19 -10.43 -10.05
C GLY A 197 -2.66 -8.99 -10.09
#